data_AF-A0A6L7QFY9-F1
#
_entry.id   AF-A0A6L7QFY9-F1
#
_cell.length_a   1.000
_cell.length_b   1.000
_cell.length_c   1.000
_cell.angle_alpha   90.00
_cell.angle_beta   90.00
_cell.angle_gamma   90.00
#
_symmetry.space_group_name_H-M   'P 1'
#
loop_
_entity.id
_entity.type
_entity.pdbx_description
1 polymer ?
#
loop_
_entity_poly.entity_id
_entity_poly.type
_entity_poly.pdbx_seq_one_letter_code
_entity_poly.pdbx_strand_id
1 'polypeptide(L)'
;MGRDMTRKYVIGANFMPTFHSIIWRLLVGAVLWTACGPEEPSEPAPKPEYTKPAADYAVGRGRKEAPAVRFVDVTQEAGLEFKHETGARGDKWMPETMGSGCALFDYDGDGWLDVLLVNSEGWGGEEALGKLYRNLGNGTFDDATKRAGLDFSVYGMGATIADYDADGDPDIYLTTLGPNLLLRNDAG
;
A
#
# COMPACT_ATOMS: atom_id res chain seq x y z
N MET A 1 32.15 41.42 23.06
CA MET A 1 30.93 41.12 23.84
C MET A 1 30.75 39.61 23.79
N GLY A 2 31.32 38.80 24.68
CA GLY A 2 31.69 39.02 26.07
C GLY A 2 30.83 38.11 26.94
N ARG A 3 31.23 36.84 27.07
CA ARG A 3 31.25 36.09 28.35
C ARG A 3 31.93 34.74 28.15
N ASP A 4 33.21 34.76 28.50
CA ASP A 4 34.01 33.64 28.99
C ASP A 4 33.42 33.11 30.32
N MET A 5 33.63 31.84 30.62
CA MET A 5 34.02 31.35 31.95
C MET A 5 34.22 29.83 31.92
N THR A 6 35.47 29.48 31.64
CA THR A 6 36.18 28.32 32.19
C THR A 6 35.71 27.90 33.59
N ARG A 7 35.42 26.59 33.77
CA ARG A 7 35.58 25.90 35.06
C ARG A 7 36.30 24.56 34.85
N LYS A 8 37.51 24.51 35.41
CA LYS A 8 38.27 23.29 35.71
C LYS A 8 37.54 22.50 36.81
N TYR A 9 37.55 21.17 36.78
CA TYR A 9 37.64 20.29 37.96
C TYR A 9 38.08 18.87 37.52
N VAL A 10 39.36 18.52 37.68
CA VAL A 10 39.97 17.63 38.70
C VAL A 10 39.86 16.13 38.39
N ILE A 11 41.04 15.52 38.33
CA ILE A 11 41.33 14.09 38.16
C ILE A 11 41.02 13.33 39.46
N GLY A 12 40.40 12.15 39.32
CA GLY A 12 40.68 10.99 40.17
C GLY A 12 39.71 10.68 41.32
N ALA A 13 38.95 9.60 41.17
CA ALA A 13 38.65 8.67 42.26
C ALA A 13 38.17 7.34 41.67
N ASN A 14 38.98 6.29 41.83
CA ASN A 14 38.59 4.91 41.57
C ASN A 14 37.35 4.58 42.43
N PHE A 15 36.21 4.36 41.80
CA PHE A 15 34.98 3.98 42.49
C PHE A 15 34.98 2.46 42.68
N MET A 16 35.52 2.01 43.81
CA MET A 16 35.41 0.62 44.25
C MET A 16 33.97 0.40 44.74
N PRO A 17 33.17 -0.50 44.14
CA PRO A 17 31.79 -0.67 44.54
C PRO A 17 31.74 -1.32 45.93
N THR A 18 31.17 -0.61 46.89
CA THR A 18 30.89 -1.10 48.25
C THR A 18 29.87 -2.25 48.18
N PHE A 19 30.09 -3.29 48.99
CA PHE A 19 29.32 -4.55 49.07
C PHE A 19 27.78 -4.41 49.12
N HIS A 20 27.25 -3.25 49.47
CA HIS A 20 25.80 -2.96 49.48
C HIS A 20 25.18 -2.82 48.07
N SER A 21 25.95 -2.46 47.03
CA SER A 21 25.42 -2.25 45.67
C SER A 21 25.15 -3.56 44.92
N ILE A 22 25.84 -4.64 45.29
CA ILE A 22 25.68 -5.97 44.67
C ILE A 22 24.42 -6.67 45.22
N ILE A 23 24.15 -6.51 46.52
CA ILE A 23 22.98 -7.13 47.17
C ILE A 23 21.66 -6.49 46.66
N TRP A 24 21.65 -5.18 46.41
CA TRP A 24 20.47 -4.50 45.85
C TRP A 24 20.21 -4.89 44.37
N ARG A 25 21.26 -5.11 43.57
CA ARG A 25 21.13 -5.58 42.18
C ARG A 25 20.64 -7.02 42.07
N LEU A 26 21.01 -7.88 43.02
CA LEU A 26 20.53 -9.26 43.08
C LEU A 26 19.07 -9.35 43.58
N LEU A 27 18.66 -8.49 44.51
CA LEU A 27 17.27 -8.44 44.98
C LEU A 27 16.31 -7.88 43.91
N VAL A 28 16.69 -6.83 43.17
CA VAL A 28 15.87 -6.32 42.05
C VAL A 28 15.84 -7.31 40.87
N GLY A 29 16.95 -8.00 40.58
CA GLY A 29 16.99 -9.05 39.56
C GLY A 29 16.12 -10.26 39.90
N ALA A 30 16.04 -10.66 41.17
CA ALA A 30 15.17 -11.76 41.62
C ALA A 30 13.68 -11.39 41.62
N VAL A 31 13.34 -10.12 41.89
CA VAL A 31 11.95 -9.61 41.80
C VAL A 31 11.50 -9.50 40.33
N LEU A 32 12.37 -9.10 39.40
CA LEU A 32 12.05 -9.08 37.97
C LEU A 32 11.93 -10.49 37.36
N TRP A 33 12.71 -11.46 37.83
CA TRP A 33 12.60 -12.86 37.40
C TRP A 33 11.32 -13.54 37.90
N THR A 34 10.80 -13.13 39.05
CA THR A 34 9.52 -13.63 39.58
C THR A 34 8.31 -12.88 39.03
N ALA A 35 8.46 -11.61 38.63
CA ALA A 35 7.40 -10.82 37.98
C ALA A 35 7.24 -11.09 36.47
N CYS A 36 8.31 -11.51 35.78
CA CYS A 36 8.32 -11.89 34.36
C CYS A 36 8.95 -13.28 34.16
N GLY A 37 8.41 -14.30 34.83
CA GLY A 37 8.74 -15.69 34.47
C GLY A 37 8.49 -15.95 32.98
N PRO A 38 9.11 -16.99 32.38
CA PRO A 38 8.89 -17.31 30.98
C PRO A 38 7.40 -17.51 30.72
N GLU A 39 6.89 -16.81 29.71
CA GLU A 39 5.50 -16.88 29.28
C GLU A 39 5.19 -18.34 28.92
N GLU A 40 4.22 -18.95 29.61
CA GLU A 40 3.79 -20.30 29.25
C GLU A 40 3.26 -20.27 27.81
N PRO A 41 3.55 -21.29 26.98
CA PRO A 41 3.02 -21.34 25.63
C PRO A 41 1.50 -21.28 25.70
N SER A 42 0.91 -20.15 25.33
CA SER A 42 -0.55 -20.01 25.31
C SER A 42 -1.10 -21.01 24.31
N GLU A 43 -2.03 -21.84 24.75
CA GLU A 43 -2.72 -22.79 23.88
C GLU A 43 -3.32 -22.01 22.70
N PRO A 44 -3.12 -22.46 21.44
CA PRO A 44 -3.65 -21.74 20.29
C PRO A 44 -5.16 -21.61 20.44
N ALA A 45 -5.67 -20.39 20.25
CA ALA A 45 -7.09 -20.13 20.32
C ALA A 45 -7.87 -21.15 19.45
N PRO A 46 -9.01 -21.68 19.94
CA PRO A 46 -9.79 -22.63 19.18
C PRO A 46 -10.15 -22.00 17.83
N LYS A 47 -9.89 -22.73 16.74
CA LYS A 47 -10.25 -22.27 15.39
C LYS A 47 -11.75 -21.97 15.40
N PRO A 48 -12.20 -20.82 14.88
CA PRO A 48 -13.62 -20.55 14.78
C PRO A 48 -14.27 -21.68 13.99
N GLU A 49 -15.31 -22.27 14.57
CA GLU A 49 -16.13 -23.25 13.86
C GLU A 49 -16.95 -22.47 12.84
N TYR A 50 -16.48 -22.46 11.60
CA TYR A 50 -17.24 -21.90 10.48
C TYR A 50 -18.50 -22.73 10.31
N THR A 51 -19.62 -22.25 10.85
CA THR A 51 -20.93 -22.83 10.59
C THR A 51 -21.11 -22.88 9.08
N LYS A 52 -21.50 -24.05 8.55
CA LYS A 52 -21.87 -24.19 7.14
C LYS A 52 -22.76 -23.01 6.74
N PRO A 53 -22.53 -22.38 5.57
CA PRO A 53 -23.45 -21.35 5.08
C PRO A 53 -24.88 -21.90 5.12
N ALA A 54 -25.81 -21.08 5.60
CA ALA A 54 -27.23 -21.36 5.55
C ALA A 54 -27.59 -21.75 4.11
N ALA A 55 -27.82 -23.03 3.81
CA ALA A 55 -27.98 -23.53 2.44
C ALA A 55 -29.23 -22.95 1.73
N ASP A 56 -30.09 -22.31 2.51
CA ASP A 56 -31.40 -21.79 2.22
C ASP A 56 -31.41 -20.48 1.41
N TYR A 57 -30.31 -19.72 1.33
CA TYR A 57 -30.26 -18.55 0.42
C TYR A 57 -30.13 -18.92 -1.07
N ALA A 58 -29.77 -20.18 -1.38
CA ALA A 58 -29.56 -20.65 -2.75
C ALA A 58 -30.75 -21.43 -3.34
N VAL A 59 -31.83 -21.65 -2.58
CA VAL A 59 -32.95 -22.51 -2.98
C VAL A 59 -34.08 -21.65 -3.56
N GLY A 60 -33.97 -21.27 -4.83
CA GLY A 60 -35.07 -20.53 -5.45
C GLY A 60 -34.95 -20.16 -6.92
N ARG A 61 -33.81 -20.38 -7.57
CA ARG A 61 -33.69 -20.17 -9.03
C ARG A 61 -33.21 -21.45 -9.67
N GLY A 62 -33.99 -22.01 -10.60
CA GLY A 62 -33.52 -23.08 -11.47
C GLY A 62 -32.19 -22.66 -12.08
N ARG A 63 -31.19 -23.55 -12.08
CA ARG A 63 -29.90 -23.30 -12.71
C ARG A 63 -30.15 -22.97 -14.18
N LYS A 64 -30.10 -21.68 -14.52
CA LYS A 64 -30.01 -21.25 -15.91
C LYS A 64 -28.62 -21.71 -16.38
N GLU A 65 -28.55 -22.48 -17.46
CA GLU A 65 -27.26 -22.83 -18.05
C GLU A 65 -26.48 -21.54 -18.32
N ALA A 66 -25.25 -21.50 -17.82
CA ALA A 66 -24.37 -20.36 -18.05
C ALA A 66 -24.06 -20.30 -19.56
N PRO A 67 -24.05 -19.10 -20.17
CA PRO A 67 -23.60 -18.98 -21.55
C PRO A 67 -22.16 -19.48 -21.68
N ALA A 68 -21.84 -20.06 -22.84
CA ALA A 68 -20.46 -20.42 -23.16
C ALA A 68 -19.65 -19.14 -23.42
N VAL A 69 -19.00 -18.62 -22.38
CA VAL A 69 -18.13 -17.43 -22.46
C VAL A 69 -16.74 -17.86 -22.91
N ARG A 70 -16.19 -17.19 -23.92
CA ARG A 70 -14.80 -17.35 -24.36
C ARG A 70 -14.06 -16.03 -24.23
N PHE A 71 -12.93 -16.05 -23.54
CA PHE A 71 -11.99 -14.94 -23.49
C PHE A 71 -10.93 -15.11 -24.59
N VAL A 72 -10.54 -14.00 -25.20
CA VAL A 72 -9.43 -13.90 -26.15
C VAL A 72 -8.57 -12.71 -25.74
N ASP A 73 -7.26 -12.84 -25.92
CA ASP A 73 -6.35 -11.73 -25.69
C ASP A 73 -6.45 -10.76 -26.87
N VAL A 74 -6.81 -9.51 -26.56
CA VAL A 74 -6.92 -8.39 -27.51
C VAL A 74 -6.07 -7.21 -27.06
N THR A 75 -5.15 -7.41 -26.10
CA THR A 75 -4.38 -6.33 -25.46
C THR A 75 -3.65 -5.46 -26.48
N GLN A 76 -2.98 -6.09 -27.45
CA GLN A 76 -2.28 -5.40 -28.52
C GLN A 76 -3.25 -4.71 -29.50
N GLU A 77 -4.34 -5.38 -29.89
CA GLU A 77 -5.35 -4.84 -30.81
C GLU A 77 -6.07 -3.62 -30.22
N ALA A 78 -6.26 -3.62 -28.90
CA ALA A 78 -6.87 -2.53 -28.15
C ALA A 78 -5.92 -1.36 -27.88
N GLY A 79 -4.61 -1.49 -28.16
CA GLY A 79 -3.62 -0.44 -27.91
C GLY A 79 -3.16 -0.30 -26.45
N LEU A 80 -3.37 -1.32 -25.62
CA LEU A 80 -2.97 -1.31 -24.21
C LEU A 80 -1.51 -1.75 -24.04
N GLU A 81 -0.59 -0.79 -23.98
CA GLU A 81 0.85 -1.05 -23.78
C GLU A 81 1.33 -0.72 -22.37
N PHE A 82 1.11 -1.64 -21.43
CA PHE A 82 1.48 -1.44 -20.03
C PHE A 82 2.40 -2.55 -19.50
N LYS A 83 3.43 -2.15 -18.76
CA LYS A 83 4.28 -3.05 -17.99
C LYS A 83 4.32 -2.57 -16.54
N HIS A 84 3.87 -3.43 -15.65
CA HIS A 84 3.99 -3.19 -14.22
C HIS A 84 5.46 -3.37 -13.78
N GLU A 85 6.00 -2.35 -13.14
CA GLU A 85 7.24 -2.41 -12.38
C GLU A 85 6.89 -2.60 -10.90
N THR A 86 7.46 -3.62 -10.27
CA THR A 86 7.25 -3.91 -8.84
C THR A 86 8.42 -3.44 -7.97
N GLY A 87 9.48 -2.90 -8.57
CA GLY A 87 10.72 -2.55 -7.88
C GLY A 87 11.57 -3.76 -7.46
N ALA A 88 11.17 -5.00 -7.74
CA ALA A 88 11.87 -6.18 -7.24
C ALA A 88 13.34 -6.23 -7.68
N ARG A 89 14.27 -6.29 -6.72
CA ARG A 89 15.73 -6.40 -6.96
C ARG A 89 16.42 -7.56 -6.22
N GLY A 90 15.63 -8.47 -5.65
CA GLY A 90 16.11 -9.72 -5.07
C GLY A 90 16.01 -9.82 -3.55
N ASP A 91 15.83 -8.68 -2.86
CA ASP A 91 15.65 -8.62 -1.41
C ASP A 91 14.22 -9.03 -0.97
N LYS A 92 13.27 -9.11 -1.90
CA LYS A 92 11.90 -9.62 -1.71
C LYS A 92 11.13 -8.86 -0.63
N TRP A 93 11.17 -7.54 -0.69
CA TRP A 93 10.39 -6.72 0.23
C TRP A 93 8.89 -6.94 0.01
N MET A 94 8.08 -6.83 1.07
CA MET A 94 6.63 -7.06 1.00
C MET A 94 5.95 -6.28 -0.15
N PRO A 95 6.22 -4.98 -0.36
CA PRO A 95 5.60 -4.22 -1.45
C PRO A 95 5.91 -4.77 -2.85
N GLU A 96 7.05 -5.44 -3.06
CA GLU A 96 7.45 -6.00 -4.36
C GLU A 96 6.60 -7.22 -4.77
N THR A 97 6.00 -7.87 -3.75
CA THR A 97 5.16 -9.05 -3.93
C THR A 97 3.68 -8.70 -4.12
N MET A 98 3.33 -7.44 -3.90
CA MET A 98 1.99 -6.91 -4.11
C MET A 98 1.87 -6.40 -5.55
N GLY A 99 0.76 -6.73 -6.21
CA GLY A 99 0.41 -6.09 -7.48
C GLY A 99 -0.16 -4.69 -7.25
N SER A 100 -0.07 -3.85 -8.27
CA SER A 100 -0.76 -2.56 -8.30
C SER A 100 -2.25 -2.70 -8.60
N GLY A 101 -3.00 -1.62 -8.33
CA GLY A 101 -4.40 -1.50 -8.65
C GLY A 101 -4.69 -0.96 -10.04
N CYS A 102 -5.98 -0.91 -10.37
CA CYS A 102 -6.50 -0.22 -11.52
C CYS A 102 -7.81 0.48 -11.16
N ALA A 103 -8.25 1.41 -12.00
CA ALA A 103 -9.57 2.02 -11.91
C ALA A 103 -10.18 2.16 -13.31
N LEU A 104 -11.51 2.09 -13.37
CA LEU A 104 -12.31 2.39 -14.56
C LEU A 104 -13.21 3.57 -14.24
N PHE A 105 -13.13 4.62 -15.04
CA PHE A 105 -13.92 5.85 -14.89
C PHE A 105 -13.88 6.66 -16.19
N ASP A 106 -14.82 7.58 -16.35
CA ASP A 106 -14.89 8.47 -17.52
C ASP A 106 -14.10 9.74 -17.19
N TYR A 107 -12.81 9.80 -17.55
CA TYR A 107 -11.93 10.90 -17.11
C TYR A 107 -12.03 12.14 -17.99
N ASP A 108 -12.80 12.11 -19.10
CA ASP A 108 -13.01 13.29 -19.94
C ASP A 108 -14.49 13.57 -20.29
N GLY A 109 -15.40 12.92 -19.56
CA GLY A 109 -16.85 13.12 -19.64
C GLY A 109 -17.48 12.70 -20.98
N ASP A 110 -16.83 11.83 -21.76
CA ASP A 110 -17.30 11.41 -23.08
C ASP A 110 -18.28 10.22 -23.03
N GLY A 111 -18.57 9.71 -21.83
CA GLY A 111 -19.50 8.63 -21.55
C GLY A 111 -18.89 7.24 -21.70
N TRP A 112 -17.61 7.13 -22.03
CA TRP A 112 -16.89 5.87 -22.11
C TRP A 112 -16.00 5.67 -20.88
N LEU A 113 -15.97 4.45 -20.35
CA LEU A 113 -15.04 4.14 -19.27
C LEU A 113 -13.62 4.01 -19.83
N ASP A 114 -12.73 4.82 -19.28
CA ASP A 114 -11.30 4.82 -19.48
C ASP A 114 -10.60 3.90 -18.47
N VAL A 115 -9.31 3.66 -18.67
CA VAL A 115 -8.53 2.73 -17.85
C VAL A 115 -7.34 3.41 -17.22
N LEU A 116 -7.32 3.49 -15.89
CA LEU A 116 -6.12 3.80 -15.12
C LEU A 116 -5.46 2.51 -14.64
N LEU A 117 -4.21 2.31 -15.03
CA LEU A 117 -3.33 1.28 -14.50
C LEU A 117 -2.28 1.93 -13.59
N VAL A 118 -2.35 1.61 -12.30
CA VAL A 118 -1.40 2.11 -11.31
C VAL A 118 -0.08 1.36 -11.51
N ASN A 119 1.03 2.04 -11.32
CA ASN A 119 2.36 1.43 -11.34
C ASN A 119 3.11 1.71 -10.05
N SER A 120 4.21 1.00 -9.87
CA SER A 120 5.18 1.31 -8.82
C SER A 120 6.47 1.83 -9.46
N GLU A 121 7.44 2.20 -8.64
CA GLU A 121 8.76 2.67 -9.08
C GLU A 121 9.86 1.75 -8.54
N GLY A 122 11.04 1.80 -9.16
CA GLY A 122 12.19 1.02 -8.71
C GLY A 122 12.85 1.59 -7.45
N TRP A 123 13.33 0.72 -6.57
CA TRP A 123 14.14 1.13 -5.41
C TRP A 123 15.42 1.81 -5.91
N GLY A 124 15.52 3.14 -5.75
CA GLY A 124 16.62 3.95 -6.28
C GLY A 124 16.18 5.04 -7.25
N GLY A 125 14.88 5.20 -7.49
CA GLY A 125 14.34 6.27 -8.34
C GLY A 125 14.30 5.93 -9.82
N GLU A 126 14.28 4.64 -10.16
CA GLU A 126 13.98 4.21 -11.53
C GLU A 126 12.49 4.45 -11.79
N GLU A 127 12.21 5.50 -12.55
CA GLU A 127 10.84 5.92 -12.83
C GLU A 127 10.12 4.89 -13.68
N ALA A 128 8.94 4.49 -13.20
CA ALA A 128 7.94 3.80 -13.97
C ALA A 128 6.60 4.48 -13.74
N LEU A 129 5.97 4.86 -14.85
CA LEU A 129 4.74 5.65 -14.82
C LEU A 129 3.53 4.71 -14.70
N GLY A 130 2.51 5.19 -13.98
CA GLY A 130 1.15 4.74 -14.22
C GLY A 130 0.74 5.05 -15.66
N LYS A 131 -0.34 4.41 -16.12
CA LYS A 131 -0.90 4.69 -17.45
C LYS A 131 -2.38 5.01 -17.33
N LEU A 132 -2.79 6.10 -17.95
CA LEU A 132 -4.19 6.40 -18.21
C LEU A 132 -4.45 6.20 -19.70
N TYR A 133 -5.41 5.35 -20.02
CA TYR A 133 -5.81 5.03 -21.38
C TYR A 133 -7.21 5.56 -21.63
N ARG A 134 -7.32 6.49 -22.58
CA ARG A 134 -8.61 6.99 -23.05
C ARG A 134 -9.27 5.96 -23.95
N ASN A 135 -10.52 5.61 -23.69
CA ASN A 135 -11.35 4.79 -24.54
C ASN A 135 -11.85 5.59 -25.75
N LEU A 136 -11.66 5.07 -26.96
CA LEU A 136 -12.09 5.73 -28.19
C LEU A 136 -13.50 5.29 -28.66
N GLY A 137 -14.22 4.52 -27.85
CA GLY A 137 -15.60 4.06 -28.12
C GLY A 137 -15.72 2.95 -29.17
N ASN A 138 -14.59 2.49 -29.73
CA ASN A 138 -14.51 1.47 -30.77
C ASN A 138 -13.75 0.21 -30.33
N GLY A 139 -13.50 0.06 -29.04
CA GLY A 139 -12.70 -1.03 -28.48
C GLY A 139 -11.19 -0.80 -28.50
N THR A 140 -10.72 0.39 -28.91
CA THR A 140 -9.32 0.80 -28.84
C THR A 140 -9.11 1.92 -27.83
N PHE A 141 -7.88 2.06 -27.37
CA PHE A 141 -7.46 3.05 -26.39
C PHE A 141 -6.26 3.86 -26.87
N ASP A 142 -6.17 5.11 -26.41
CA ASP A 142 -5.03 6.01 -26.60
C ASP A 142 -4.38 6.36 -25.27
N ASP A 143 -3.06 6.57 -25.24
CA ASP A 143 -2.33 6.93 -24.02
C ASP A 143 -2.59 8.40 -23.67
N ALA A 144 -3.40 8.61 -22.63
CA ALA A 144 -3.76 9.91 -22.11
C ALA A 144 -2.89 10.35 -20.91
N THR A 145 -1.88 9.57 -20.52
CA THR A 145 -1.11 9.77 -19.27
C THR A 145 -0.56 11.19 -19.16
N LYS A 146 0.14 11.65 -20.21
CA LYS A 146 0.77 12.97 -20.20
C LYS A 146 -0.23 14.12 -20.31
N ARG A 147 -1.28 13.96 -21.12
CA ARG A 147 -2.32 15.00 -21.29
C ARG A 147 -3.15 15.20 -20.02
N ALA A 148 -3.32 14.14 -19.23
CA ALA A 148 -4.00 14.18 -17.94
C ALA A 148 -3.08 14.61 -16.77
N GLY A 149 -1.80 14.90 -17.01
CA GLY A 149 -0.85 15.27 -15.96
C GLY A 149 -0.50 14.14 -14.99
N LEU A 150 -0.64 12.89 -15.45
CA LEU A 150 -0.30 11.68 -14.69
C LEU A 150 1.08 11.13 -15.06
N ASP A 151 1.92 11.91 -15.73
CA ASP A 151 3.30 11.57 -16.10
C ASP A 151 4.30 11.75 -14.95
N PHE A 152 3.93 11.27 -13.76
CA PHE A 152 4.79 11.20 -12.59
C PHE A 152 4.96 9.76 -12.11
N SER A 153 6.10 9.49 -11.45
CA SER A 153 6.38 8.18 -10.86
C SER A 153 6.16 8.23 -9.36
N VAL A 154 5.50 7.19 -8.84
CA VAL A 154 5.33 6.93 -7.42
C VAL A 154 5.25 5.42 -7.22
N TYR A 155 5.59 4.95 -6.03
CA TYR A 155 5.28 3.57 -5.63
C TYR A 155 3.78 3.40 -5.33
N GLY A 156 2.94 3.36 -6.37
CA GLY A 156 1.48 3.26 -6.27
C GLY A 156 0.99 1.85 -5.98
N MET A 157 -0.02 1.73 -5.11
CA MET A 157 -0.60 0.44 -4.71
C MET A 157 -2.03 0.25 -5.23
N GLY A 158 -2.82 1.32 -5.23
CA GLY A 158 -4.25 1.25 -5.55
C GLY A 158 -4.84 2.62 -5.79
N ALA A 159 -5.97 2.66 -6.49
CA ALA A 159 -6.68 3.88 -6.83
C ALA A 159 -8.16 3.76 -6.44
N THR A 160 -8.80 4.88 -6.14
CA THR A 160 -10.24 5.01 -5.96
C THR A 160 -10.70 6.29 -6.65
N ILE A 161 -11.86 6.22 -7.27
CA ILE A 161 -12.45 7.33 -8.03
C ILE A 161 -13.66 7.86 -7.27
N ALA A 162 -13.73 9.17 -7.11
CA ALA A 162 -14.86 9.87 -6.52
C ALA A 162 -14.82 11.34 -6.93
N ASP A 163 -15.98 11.95 -7.19
CA ASP A 163 -16.14 13.41 -7.22
C ASP A 163 -16.20 13.89 -5.76
N TYR A 164 -15.07 14.36 -5.21
CA TYR A 164 -14.97 14.67 -3.79
C TYR A 164 -15.39 16.11 -3.45
N ASP A 165 -15.30 17.03 -4.42
CA ASP A 165 -15.66 18.44 -4.23
C ASP A 165 -16.99 18.84 -4.89
N ALA A 166 -17.70 17.87 -5.48
CA ALA A 166 -19.02 17.99 -6.09
C ALA A 166 -19.05 18.92 -7.30
N ASP A 167 -17.96 18.98 -8.07
CA ASP A 167 -17.88 19.76 -9.31
C ASP A 167 -18.39 18.99 -10.55
N GLY A 168 -18.58 17.68 -10.40
CA GLY A 168 -19.11 16.78 -11.44
C GLY A 168 -18.04 16.01 -12.19
N ASP A 169 -16.76 16.29 -11.95
CA ASP A 169 -15.63 15.63 -12.60
C ASP A 169 -15.08 14.53 -11.65
N PRO A 170 -14.72 13.34 -12.15
CA PRO A 170 -14.23 12.27 -11.28
C PRO A 170 -12.77 12.49 -10.86
N ASP A 171 -12.53 12.58 -9.56
CA ASP A 171 -11.18 12.70 -8.98
C ASP A 171 -10.53 11.36 -8.66
N ILE A 172 -9.21 11.38 -8.47
CA ILE A 172 -8.41 10.19 -8.18
C ILE A 172 -7.80 10.28 -6.79
N TYR A 173 -8.10 9.31 -5.93
CA TYR A 173 -7.34 9.05 -4.72
C TYR A 173 -6.40 7.86 -4.92
N LEU A 174 -5.09 8.11 -4.87
CA LEU A 174 -4.04 7.11 -5.08
C LEU A 174 -3.36 6.76 -3.75
N THR A 175 -3.43 5.49 -3.38
CA THR A 175 -2.64 4.95 -2.27
C THR A 175 -1.23 4.60 -2.74
N THR A 176 -0.23 4.99 -1.97
CA THR A 176 1.18 4.73 -2.30
C THR A 176 1.90 4.12 -1.09
N LEU A 177 3.11 3.60 -1.29
CA LEU A 177 3.98 3.23 -0.17
C LEU A 177 4.41 4.47 0.65
N GLY A 178 4.47 5.63 0.01
CA GLY A 178 4.78 6.92 0.61
C GLY A 178 3.52 7.73 0.91
N PRO A 179 3.55 9.06 0.72
CA PRO A 179 2.36 9.90 0.83
C PRO A 179 1.31 9.49 -0.21
N ASN A 180 0.05 9.34 0.24
CA ASN A 180 -1.07 9.19 -0.68
C ASN A 180 -1.30 10.50 -1.45
N LEU A 181 -1.82 10.38 -2.67
CA LEU A 181 -2.15 11.51 -3.52
C LEU A 181 -3.67 11.63 -3.67
N LEU A 182 -4.20 12.83 -3.52
CA LEU A 182 -5.54 13.20 -3.99
C LEU A 182 -5.34 14.12 -5.20
N LEU A 183 -5.75 13.66 -6.36
CA LEU A 183 -5.61 14.36 -7.64
C LEU A 183 -7.00 14.82 -8.04
N ARG A 184 -7.20 16.13 -8.08
CA ARG A 184 -8.45 16.71 -8.54
C ARG A 184 -8.47 16.77 -10.06
N ASN A 185 -9.58 16.38 -10.67
CA ASN A 185 -9.82 16.61 -12.08
C ASN A 185 -10.44 18.01 -12.26
N ASP A 186 -9.85 18.85 -13.11
CA ASP A 186 -10.32 20.24 -13.34
C ASP A 186 -10.75 20.44 -14.82
N ALA A 187 -10.90 19.36 -15.59
CA ALA A 187 -11.02 19.40 -17.04
C ALA A 187 -12.07 18.44 -17.67
N GLY A 188 -12.97 17.85 -16.88
CA GLY A 188 -14.08 16.99 -17.34
C GLY A 188 -13.95 15.54 -16.93
#